data_AF-A0AAD7DV84-F1
#
_entry.id   AF-A0AAD7DV84-F1
#
_cell.length_a   1.000
_cell.length_b   1.000
_cell.length_c   1.000
_cell.angle_alpha   90.00
_cell.angle_beta   90.00
_cell.angle_gamma   90.00
#
_symmetry.space_group_name_H-M   'P 1'
#
loop_
_entity.id
_entity.type
_entity.pdbx_description
1 polymer ?
#
loop_
_entity_poly.entity_id
_entity_poly.type
_entity_poly.pdbx_seq_one_letter_code
_entity_poly.pdbx_strand_id
1 'polypeptide(L)'
;AGGAGQQQADAQTQFARLSARIEGITAAWNAASLQCQFQYYFYNRVDPAQVGLYGRPPNATNEALWAKAVRENPDPTCLVPAIAVGF
;
A
#
# COMPACT_ATOMS: atom_id res chain seq x y z
N ALA A 1 19.51 -32.31 32.73
CA ALA A 1 20.24 -31.24 32.02
C ALA A 1 19.64 -31.11 30.63
N GLY A 2 19.00 -29.97 30.31
CA GLY A 2 18.30 -29.79 29.02
C GLY A 2 17.83 -28.36 28.70
N GLY A 3 17.91 -27.41 29.63
CA GLY A 3 17.33 -26.06 29.45
C GLY A 3 18.13 -25.06 28.60
N ALA A 4 19.45 -25.22 28.48
CA ALA A 4 20.30 -24.20 27.87
C ALA A 4 20.07 -24.03 26.35
N GLY A 5 19.87 -25.13 25.61
CA GLY A 5 19.63 -25.07 24.16
C GLY A 5 18.24 -24.54 23.79
N GLN A 6 17.25 -24.74 24.67
CA GLN A 6 15.86 -24.33 24.44
C GLN A 6 15.70 -22.80 24.63
N GLN A 7 16.31 -22.23 25.66
CA GLN A 7 16.33 -20.78 25.89
C GLN A 7 17.00 -19.99 24.76
N GLN A 8 18.04 -20.56 24.14
CA GLN A 8 18.77 -19.90 23.06
C GLN A 8 17.94 -19.84 21.75
N ALA A 9 17.17 -20.91 21.45
CA ALA A 9 16.27 -20.96 20.31
C ALA A 9 15.08 -19.98 20.44
N ASP A 10 14.55 -19.82 21.67
CA ASP A 10 13.47 -18.88 21.95
C ASP A 10 13.92 -17.42 21.75
N ALA A 11 15.13 -17.08 22.21
CA ALA A 11 15.69 -15.73 22.04
C ALA A 11 15.92 -15.38 20.57
N GLN A 12 16.44 -16.32 19.78
CA GLN A 12 16.60 -16.14 18.33
C GLN A 12 15.26 -15.93 17.61
N THR A 13 14.24 -16.70 17.99
CA THR A 13 12.88 -16.56 17.43
C THR A 13 12.27 -15.21 17.78
N GLN A 14 12.44 -14.75 19.02
CA GLN A 14 11.96 -13.42 19.45
C GLN A 14 12.67 -12.30 18.68
N PHE A 15 13.99 -12.40 18.50
CA PHE A 15 14.76 -11.45 17.72
C PHE A 15 14.29 -11.38 16.26
N ALA A 16 14.11 -12.53 15.61
CA ALA A 16 13.64 -12.59 14.23
C ALA A 16 12.25 -11.94 14.06
N ARG A 17 11.32 -12.19 15.00
CA ARG A 17 9.99 -11.56 14.99
C ARG A 17 10.06 -10.06 15.20
N LEU A 18 10.95 -9.58 16.08
CA LEU A 18 11.14 -8.16 16.32
C LEU A 18 11.70 -7.47 15.07
N SER A 19 12.76 -8.02 14.46
CA SER A 19 13.35 -7.48 13.23
C SER A 19 12.32 -7.40 12.11
N ALA A 20 11.57 -8.47 11.87
CA ALA A 20 10.50 -8.49 10.86
C ALA A 20 9.43 -7.41 11.13
N ARG A 21 9.11 -7.14 12.40
CA ARG A 21 8.15 -6.09 12.75
C ARG A 21 8.71 -4.69 12.50
N ILE A 22 9.99 -4.46 12.79
CA ILE A 22 10.66 -3.19 12.51
C ILE A 22 10.71 -2.95 11.00
N GLU A 23 11.13 -3.95 10.23
CA GLU A 23 11.15 -3.89 8.76
C GLU A 23 9.77 -3.64 8.19
N GLY A 24 8.72 -4.27 8.74
CA GLY A 24 7.34 -4.01 8.35
C GLY A 24 6.90 -2.57 8.62
N ILE A 25 7.32 -1.97 9.74
CA ILE A 25 7.06 -0.55 10.01
C ILE A 25 7.81 0.31 9.00
N THR A 26 9.09 0.06 8.74
CA THR A 26 9.86 0.81 7.75
C THR A 26 9.22 0.73 6.36
N ALA A 27 8.77 -0.47 5.95
CA ALA A 27 8.09 -0.69 4.69
C ALA A 27 6.73 0.01 4.61
N ALA A 28 5.98 0.09 5.71
CA ALA A 28 4.69 0.79 5.78
C ALA A 28 4.80 2.30 5.58
N TRP A 29 5.93 2.90 5.96
CA TRP A 29 6.18 4.35 5.85
C TRP A 29 7.01 4.75 4.62
N ASN A 30 7.43 3.79 3.79
CA ASN A 30 8.20 4.04 2.59
C ASN A 30 7.29 4.14 1.35
N ALA A 31 7.23 5.30 0.69
CA ALA A 31 6.40 5.51 -0.49
C ALA A 31 6.80 4.67 -1.73
N ALA A 32 8.04 4.19 -1.78
CA ALA A 32 8.50 3.27 -2.83
C ALA A 32 8.13 1.81 -2.53
N SER A 33 7.65 1.51 -1.32
CA SER A 33 7.25 0.16 -0.92
C SER A 33 5.82 -0.15 -1.36
N LEU A 34 5.60 -1.36 -1.88
CA LEU A 34 4.26 -1.87 -2.16
C LEU A 34 3.42 -2.08 -0.88
N GLN A 35 4.08 -2.12 0.28
CA GLN A 35 3.44 -2.26 1.59
C GLN A 35 3.12 -0.91 2.25
N CYS A 36 3.39 0.21 1.57
CA CYS A 36 3.10 1.54 2.10
C CYS A 36 1.63 1.62 2.52
N GLN A 37 1.38 2.03 3.76
CA GLN A 37 0.02 2.12 4.30
C GLN A 37 -0.67 3.45 3.90
N PHE A 38 0.08 4.39 3.34
CA PHE A 38 -0.40 5.72 2.95
C PHE A 38 -0.73 5.76 1.47
N GLN A 39 -1.77 5.03 1.07
CA GLN A 39 -2.27 4.99 -0.31
C GLN A 39 -3.67 5.60 -0.36
N TYR A 40 -3.77 6.79 -0.96
CA TYR A 40 -5.03 7.53 -1.07
C TYR A 40 -5.40 7.76 -2.53
N TYR A 41 -6.69 7.76 -2.81
CA TYR A 41 -7.20 8.12 -4.13
C TYR A 41 -7.83 9.50 -4.10
N PHE A 42 -7.36 10.35 -5.01
CA PHE A 42 -7.93 11.64 -5.33
C PHE A 42 -8.54 11.60 -6.73
N TYR A 43 -9.27 12.65 -7.09
CA TYR A 43 -9.98 12.72 -8.36
C TYR A 43 -9.52 13.95 -9.12
N ASN A 44 -8.76 13.73 -10.19
CA ASN A 44 -8.30 14.80 -11.04
C ASN A 44 -9.35 15.11 -12.10
N ARG A 45 -9.55 16.40 -12.37
CA ARG A 45 -10.43 16.84 -13.45
C ARG A 45 -9.71 16.73 -14.78
N VAL A 46 -10.39 16.16 -15.76
CA VAL A 46 -9.92 16.02 -17.14
C VAL A 46 -11.03 16.43 -18.10
N ASP A 47 -10.66 16.68 -19.36
CA ASP A 47 -11.65 16.91 -20.41
C ASP A 47 -12.51 15.63 -20.58
N PRO A 48 -13.86 15.73 -20.67
CA PRO A 48 -14.73 14.56 -20.88
C PRO A 48 -14.34 13.70 -22.08
N ALA A 49 -13.82 14.29 -23.15
CA ALA A 49 -13.35 13.54 -24.32
C ALA A 49 -12.08 12.72 -24.05
N GLN A 50 -11.33 13.06 -23.00
CA GLN A 50 -10.07 12.42 -22.63
C GLN A 50 -10.22 11.39 -21.51
N VAL A 51 -11.35 11.34 -20.79
CA VAL A 51 -11.56 10.40 -19.67
C VAL A 51 -11.24 8.95 -20.05
N GLY A 52 -11.67 8.52 -21.25
CA GLY A 52 -11.43 7.17 -21.75
C GLY A 52 -9.96 6.82 -22.02
N LEU A 53 -9.06 7.81 -22.00
CA LEU A 53 -7.61 7.62 -22.13
C LEU A 53 -6.95 7.25 -20.81
N TYR A 54 -7.64 7.44 -19.68
CA TYR A 54 -7.10 7.18 -18.35
C TYR A 54 -7.56 5.81 -17.84
N GLY A 55 -6.62 5.08 -17.25
CA GLY A 55 -6.85 3.77 -16.66
C GLY A 55 -6.07 3.58 -15.37
N ARG A 56 -6.01 2.34 -14.87
CA ARG A 56 -5.27 2.01 -13.65
C ARG A 56 -3.77 2.32 -13.84
N PRO A 57 -3.17 3.20 -13.04
CA PRO A 57 -1.75 3.50 -13.17
C PRO A 57 -0.91 2.33 -12.64
N PRO A 58 0.35 2.15 -13.08
CA PRO A 58 1.19 1.01 -12.68
C PRO A 58 1.49 0.92 -11.18
N ASN A 59 1.45 2.05 -10.47
CA ASN A 59 1.68 2.13 -9.03
C ASN A 59 0.42 1.84 -8.18
N ALA A 60 -0.76 1.70 -8.80
CA ALA A 60 -1.99 1.24 -8.15
C ALA A 60 -2.00 -0.30 -8.01
N THR A 61 -1.13 -0.83 -7.15
CA THR A 61 -0.96 -2.28 -6.98
C THR A 61 -2.08 -2.93 -6.15
N ASN A 62 -2.76 -2.16 -5.30
CA ASN A 62 -3.92 -2.64 -4.56
C ASN A 62 -5.19 -2.53 -5.40
N GLU A 63 -5.60 -3.65 -5.99
CA GLU A 63 -6.78 -3.73 -6.86
C GLU A 63 -8.09 -3.41 -6.14
N ALA A 64 -8.23 -3.83 -4.88
CA ALA A 64 -9.45 -3.55 -4.11
C ALA A 64 -9.62 -2.05 -3.86
N LEU A 65 -8.53 -1.33 -3.55
CA LEU A 65 -8.57 0.13 -3.40
C LEU A 65 -8.84 0.83 -4.73
N TRP A 66 -8.23 0.37 -5.83
CA TRP A 66 -8.52 0.91 -7.16
C TRP A 66 -10.00 0.74 -7.54
N ALA A 67 -10.55 -0.47 -7.39
CA ALA A 67 -11.95 -0.75 -7.69
C ALA A 67 -12.90 0.09 -6.83
N LYS A 68 -12.54 0.31 -5.55
CA LYS A 68 -13.28 1.23 -4.66
C LYS A 68 -13.26 2.66 -5.19
N ALA A 69 -12.10 3.18 -5.60
CA ALA A 69 -11.96 4.54 -6.12
C ALA A 69 -12.73 4.76 -7.44
N VAL A 70 -12.73 3.78 -8.34
CA VAL A 70 -13.54 3.86 -9.57
C VAL A 70 -15.04 3.87 -9.24
N ARG A 71 -15.49 3.02 -8.32
CA ARG A 71 -16.90 2.90 -7.93
C ARG A 71 -17.41 4.14 -7.18
N GLU A 72 -16.57 4.73 -6.33
CA GLU A 72 -16.90 5.87 -5.48
C GLU A 72 -16.54 7.22 -6.13
N ASN A 73 -16.23 7.22 -7.42
CA ASN A 73 -15.94 8.43 -8.17
C ASN A 73 -17.17 9.36 -8.21
N PRO A 74 -17.07 10.61 -7.71
CA PRO A 74 -18.22 11.51 -7.63
C PRO A 74 -18.72 11.99 -9.01
N ASP A 75 -17.87 12.01 -10.03
CA ASP A 75 -18.28 12.35 -11.41
C ASP A 75 -17.38 11.64 -12.44
N PRO A 76 -17.72 10.40 -12.85
CA PRO A 76 -16.92 9.65 -13.81
C PRO A 76 -16.92 10.24 -15.22
N THR A 77 -17.69 11.30 -15.50
CA THR A 77 -17.71 11.95 -16.82
C THR A 77 -16.59 12.96 -17.01
N CYS A 78 -15.98 13.45 -15.92
CA CYS A 78 -14.87 14.40 -15.99
C CYS A 78 -13.82 14.24 -14.89
N LEU A 79 -13.97 13.28 -13.98
CA LEU A 79 -13.00 12.99 -12.92
C LEU A 79 -12.39 11.61 -13.10
N VAL A 80 -11.07 11.51 -12.92
CA VAL A 80 -10.31 10.26 -13.00
C VAL A 80 -9.57 9.99 -11.68
N PRO A 81 -9.62 8.75 -11.15
CA PRO A 81 -8.89 8.41 -9.93
C PRO A 81 -7.37 8.53 -10.14
N ALA A 82 -6.71 9.21 -9.21
CA ALA A 82 -5.25 9.36 -9.14
C ALA A 82 -4.77 8.87 -7.78
N ILE A 83 -3.81 7.94 -7.78
CA ILE A 83 -3.22 7.43 -6.55
C ILE A 83 -2.13 8.39 -6.04
N ALA A 84 -2.21 8.75 -4.77
CA ALA A 84 -1.16 9.40 -4.01
C ALA A 84 -0.58 8.40 -3.03
N VAL A 85 0.75 8.29 -3.00
CA VAL A 85 1.48 7.37 -2.11
C VAL A 85 2.42 8.19 -1.23
N GLY A 86 2.29 8.03 0.09
CA GLY A 86 3.06 8.78 1.09
C GLY A 86 2.27 9.94 1.72
N PHE A 87 3.01 10.91 2.27
CA PHE A 87 2.51 12.14 2.87
C PHE A 87 3.00 13.36 2.08
#